data_AF-A0AAV4IR74-F1
#
_entry.id   AF-A0AAV4IR74-F1
#
_cell.length_a   1.000
_cell.length_b   1.000
_cell.length_c   1.000
_cell.angle_alpha   90.00
_cell.angle_beta   90.00
_cell.angle_gamma   90.00
#
_symmetry.space_group_name_H-M   'P 1'
#
loop_
_entity.id
_entity.type
_entity.pdbx_description
1 polymer ?
#
loop_
_entity_poly.entity_id
_entity_poly.type
_entity_poly.pdbx_seq_one_letter_code
_entity_poly.pdbx_strand_id
1 'polypeptide(L)'
;MEQESDQSLTEVFSSPVAPGRGRKRHKVWKKTEMKSKRYKEEGKDPKVSCNHRGGFCNGQLLLQSDIDDFFKKLYDNPSKTAQDAFLVKYMSAAAPKRLRKGVPAVRTTIDYLIRRQNGSLVKVCAKTFRSVACVSENRLQRLARYHKAQGQFMPERRGGSRIKCWDLEVTESIKSWISNYKCRESHYGRSKSVRSYLPPELSLNRMWRDWKAYRAEKEQRSASISKFKGIFYKNFNLGFGNPRTDVCSFCQTHASAIRAESDALKKQRLITELRVHKIRAKRFHQLMATRTPGVLF
;
A
#
# COMPACT_ATOMS: atom_id res chain seq x y z
N MET A 1 21.34 43.58 -44.95
CA MET A 1 20.56 43.92 -43.74
C MET A 1 19.14 44.04 -44.25
N GLU A 2 18.28 43.06 -44.04
CA GLU A 2 17.66 42.79 -42.75
C GLU A 2 17.59 41.28 -42.47
N GLN A 3 17.94 40.92 -41.23
CA GLN A 3 17.82 39.57 -40.69
C GLN A 3 16.37 39.37 -40.24
N GLU A 4 15.65 38.44 -40.87
CA GLU A 4 14.40 37.91 -40.30
C GLU A 4 14.76 37.01 -39.11
N SER A 5 14.62 37.56 -37.91
CA SER A 5 14.84 36.86 -36.65
C SER A 5 13.70 35.87 -36.37
N ASP A 6 14.08 34.61 -36.42
CA ASP A 6 13.45 33.43 -35.82
C ASP A 6 12.80 33.73 -34.46
N GLN A 7 11.47 33.83 -34.42
CA GLN A 7 10.70 33.81 -33.17
C GLN A 7 10.20 32.38 -32.93
N SER A 8 11.12 31.50 -32.53
CA SER A 8 10.77 30.23 -31.93
C SER A 8 9.97 30.50 -30.65
N LEU A 9 8.65 30.29 -30.70
CA LEU A 9 7.78 30.21 -29.54
C LEU A 9 8.27 29.04 -28.67
N THR A 10 9.19 29.32 -27.75
CA THR A 10 9.57 28.37 -26.71
C THR A 10 8.38 28.21 -25.77
N GLU A 11 7.54 27.23 -26.07
CA GLU A 11 6.48 26.79 -25.18
C GLU A 11 7.12 26.38 -23.84
N VAL A 12 6.92 27.20 -22.81
CA VAL A 12 7.42 26.93 -21.46
C VAL A 12 6.51 25.89 -20.83
N PHE A 13 6.90 24.62 -20.91
CA PHE A 13 6.14 23.52 -20.34
C PHE A 13 6.38 23.42 -18.83
N SER A 14 5.29 23.48 -18.05
CA SER A 14 5.28 23.40 -16.58
C SER A 14 5.58 21.98 -16.06
N SER A 15 5.97 21.90 -14.78
CA SER A 15 6.32 20.65 -14.10
C SER A 15 5.08 19.85 -13.67
N PRO A 16 5.18 18.51 -13.52
CA PRO A 16 4.05 17.65 -13.17
C PRO A 16 3.53 17.90 -11.74
N VAL A 17 2.20 17.81 -11.58
CA VAL A 17 1.50 18.10 -10.33
C VAL A 17 1.42 16.89 -9.41
N ALA A 18 1.64 17.12 -8.11
CA ALA A 18 1.59 16.11 -7.06
C ALA A 18 0.19 15.46 -6.92
N PRO A 19 0.11 14.17 -6.54
CA PRO A 19 -1.15 13.42 -6.53
C PRO A 19 -2.08 13.90 -5.41
N GLY A 20 -3.35 14.12 -5.76
CA GLY A 20 -4.43 14.42 -4.80
C GLY A 20 -4.84 13.22 -3.93
N ARG A 21 -5.48 13.50 -2.79
CA ARG A 21 -5.82 12.53 -1.73
C ARG A 21 -6.75 11.42 -2.23
N GLY A 22 -6.27 10.17 -2.20
CA GLY A 22 -7.06 8.99 -2.60
C GLY A 22 -8.17 8.62 -1.60
N ARG A 23 -9.25 7.99 -2.13
CA ARG A 23 -10.37 7.46 -1.35
C ARG A 23 -9.90 6.36 -0.38
N LYS A 24 -9.95 6.63 0.93
CA LYS A 24 -9.62 5.65 1.98
C LYS A 24 -10.73 4.60 2.08
N ARG A 25 -10.43 3.34 1.74
CA ARG A 25 -11.33 2.20 2.01
C ARG A 25 -11.26 1.86 3.50
N HIS A 26 -12.30 2.19 4.26
CA HIS A 26 -12.42 1.97 5.71
C HIS A 26 -12.92 0.56 6.11
N LYS A 27 -12.60 -0.51 5.37
CA LYS A 27 -13.04 -1.86 5.75
C LYS A 27 -11.94 -2.58 6.54
N VAL A 28 -12.12 -2.66 7.85
CA VAL A 28 -11.24 -3.47 8.72
C VAL A 28 -11.38 -4.95 8.32
N TRP A 29 -10.25 -5.60 8.07
CA TRP A 29 -10.24 -6.99 7.62
C TRP A 29 -10.63 -7.94 8.76
N LYS A 30 -11.66 -8.79 8.56
CA LYS A 30 -12.13 -9.80 9.56
C LYS A 30 -10.99 -10.62 10.18
N LYS A 31 -9.94 -10.95 9.41
CA LYS A 31 -8.76 -11.68 9.93
C LYS A 31 -7.98 -10.87 10.95
N THR A 32 -7.91 -9.55 10.82
CA THR A 32 -7.23 -8.66 11.77
C THR A 32 -8.02 -8.55 13.06
N GLU A 33 -9.34 -8.47 12.98
CA GLU A 33 -10.22 -8.46 14.15
C GLU A 33 -10.11 -9.78 14.95
N MET A 34 -10.20 -10.93 14.29
CA MET A 34 -9.99 -12.23 14.93
C MET A 34 -8.60 -12.36 15.58
N LYS A 35 -7.57 -11.76 14.98
CA LYS A 35 -6.22 -11.74 15.59
C LYS A 35 -6.19 -10.93 16.87
N SER A 36 -6.84 -9.76 16.89
CA SER A 36 -6.94 -8.91 18.08
C SER A 36 -7.68 -9.64 19.20
N LYS A 37 -8.83 -10.25 18.90
CA LYS A 37 -9.64 -10.99 19.89
C LYS A 37 -8.86 -12.11 20.62
N ARG A 38 -7.91 -12.79 19.97
CA ARG A 38 -7.07 -13.83 20.62
C ARG A 38 -6.26 -13.32 21.81
N TYR A 39 -5.86 -12.05 21.76
CA TYR A 39 -5.01 -11.42 22.77
C TYR A 39 -5.80 -10.55 23.75
N LYS A 40 -7.13 -10.57 23.67
CA LYS A 40 -8.03 -9.96 24.64
C LYS A 40 -8.52 -10.96 25.69
N GLU A 41 -9.11 -10.46 26.75
CA GLU A 41 -9.72 -11.23 27.84
C GLU A 41 -11.04 -11.90 27.44
N GLU A 42 -11.78 -11.27 26.52
CA GLU A 42 -13.12 -11.68 26.10
C GLU A 42 -13.21 -13.19 25.78
N GLY A 43 -14.08 -13.92 26.51
CA GLY A 43 -14.38 -15.34 26.28
C GLY A 43 -13.42 -16.35 26.90
N LYS A 44 -12.61 -15.95 27.89
CA LYS A 44 -11.67 -16.83 28.61
C LYS A 44 -12.10 -17.04 30.07
N ASP A 45 -11.88 -18.26 30.55
CA ASP A 45 -12.27 -18.72 31.90
C ASP A 45 -11.02 -19.32 32.61
N PRO A 46 -10.25 -18.50 33.33
CA PRO A 46 -9.03 -18.94 34.01
C PRO A 46 -9.36 -19.75 35.27
N LYS A 47 -8.89 -20.99 35.32
CA LYS A 47 -9.11 -21.89 36.48
C LYS A 47 -8.00 -22.89 36.70
N VAL A 48 -7.93 -23.41 37.92
CA VAL A 48 -7.08 -24.56 38.26
C VAL A 48 -7.75 -25.82 37.73
N SER A 49 -7.09 -26.50 36.79
CA SER A 49 -7.64 -27.68 36.09
C SER A 49 -6.96 -29.02 36.45
N CYS A 50 -6.07 -29.02 37.46
CA CYS A 50 -5.39 -30.23 37.92
C CYS A 50 -5.96 -30.76 39.22
N ASN A 51 -5.90 -32.08 39.39
CA ASN A 51 -6.32 -32.79 40.59
C ASN A 51 -5.13 -33.50 41.27
N HIS A 52 -3.93 -32.94 41.16
CA HIS A 52 -2.72 -33.55 41.73
C HIS A 52 -2.75 -33.47 43.26
N ARG A 53 -2.55 -34.60 43.95
CA ARG A 53 -2.47 -34.70 45.42
C ARG A 53 -1.03 -34.91 45.90
N GLY A 54 -0.06 -34.16 45.35
CA GLY A 54 1.36 -34.38 45.67
C GLY A 54 2.35 -33.36 45.06
N GLY A 55 3.48 -33.19 45.75
CA GLY A 55 4.37 -32.01 45.79
C GLY A 55 5.06 -31.51 44.51
N PHE A 56 4.69 -31.98 43.31
CA PHE A 56 5.19 -31.39 42.06
C PHE A 56 4.33 -30.22 41.56
N CYS A 57 3.09 -30.10 42.06
CA CYS A 57 2.15 -29.07 41.64
C CYS A 57 1.42 -28.49 42.85
N ASN A 58 1.74 -27.25 43.18
CA ASN A 58 1.14 -26.50 44.30
C ASN A 58 -0.05 -25.65 43.84
N GLY A 59 -0.73 -26.07 42.76
CA GLY A 59 -1.86 -25.35 42.16
C GLY A 59 -3.08 -25.24 43.07
N GLN A 60 -3.26 -26.17 44.02
CA GLN A 60 -4.33 -26.11 45.02
C GLN A 60 -4.16 -24.96 46.03
N LEU A 61 -2.94 -24.45 46.18
CA LEU A 61 -2.66 -23.33 47.08
C LEU A 61 -2.94 -21.96 46.44
N LEU A 62 -3.36 -21.92 45.18
CA LEU A 62 -3.71 -20.68 44.48
C LEU A 62 -5.15 -20.31 44.81
N LEU A 63 -5.35 -19.10 45.31
CA LEU A 63 -6.66 -18.51 45.50
C LEU A 63 -7.21 -18.02 44.16
N GLN A 64 -8.53 -17.89 44.05
CA GLN A 64 -9.15 -17.32 42.84
C GLN A 64 -8.64 -15.89 42.58
N SER A 65 -8.40 -15.10 43.63
CA SER A 65 -7.82 -13.77 43.51
C SER A 65 -6.43 -13.75 42.89
N ASP A 66 -5.56 -14.73 43.22
CA ASP A 66 -4.23 -14.87 42.61
C ASP A 66 -4.34 -15.18 41.10
N ILE A 67 -5.30 -16.02 40.74
CA ILE A 67 -5.56 -16.45 39.35
C ILE A 67 -6.04 -15.27 38.52
N ASP A 68 -7.02 -14.53 39.04
CA ASP A 68 -7.62 -13.38 38.38
C ASP A 68 -6.59 -12.26 38.23
N ASP A 69 -5.76 -12.00 39.24
CA ASP A 69 -4.69 -11.01 39.17
C ASP A 69 -3.61 -11.37 38.14
N PHE A 70 -3.21 -12.63 38.09
CA PHE A 70 -2.26 -13.11 37.08
C PHE A 70 -2.84 -12.98 35.68
N PHE A 71 -4.11 -13.37 35.51
CA PHE A 71 -4.83 -13.31 34.24
C PHE A 71 -4.97 -11.86 33.76
N LYS A 72 -5.46 -10.95 34.61
CA LYS A 72 -5.58 -9.52 34.31
C LYS A 72 -4.24 -8.92 33.90
N LYS A 73 -3.17 -9.17 34.66
CA LYS A 73 -1.82 -8.67 34.33
C LYS A 73 -1.30 -9.19 32.99
N LEU A 74 -1.64 -10.43 32.60
CA LEU A 74 -1.26 -10.99 31.31
C LEU A 74 -1.99 -10.28 30.16
N TYR A 75 -3.28 -9.96 30.33
CA TYR A 75 -4.12 -9.45 29.24
C TYR A 75 -4.32 -7.94 29.22
N ASP A 76 -3.88 -7.23 30.27
CA ASP A 76 -3.77 -5.76 30.32
C ASP A 76 -3.00 -5.21 29.11
N ASN A 77 -1.98 -5.94 28.65
CA ASN A 77 -1.27 -5.63 27.42
C ASN A 77 -1.80 -6.45 26.23
N PRO A 78 -2.45 -5.84 25.22
CA PRO A 78 -2.98 -6.55 24.06
C PRO A 78 -1.91 -6.97 23.04
N SER A 79 -0.68 -6.48 23.19
CA SER A 79 0.44 -6.84 22.32
C SER A 79 0.92 -8.26 22.62
N LYS A 80 0.90 -9.14 21.61
CA LYS A 80 1.41 -10.51 21.74
C LYS A 80 2.85 -10.54 22.26
N THR A 81 3.73 -9.65 21.79
CA THR A 81 5.14 -9.64 22.20
C THR A 81 5.26 -9.34 23.70
N ALA A 82 4.45 -8.42 24.22
CA ALA A 82 4.39 -8.12 25.66
C ALA A 82 3.85 -9.31 26.46
N GLN A 83 2.79 -9.95 25.99
CA GLN A 83 2.26 -11.17 26.61
C GLN A 83 3.27 -12.33 26.60
N ASP A 84 3.98 -12.53 25.49
CA ASP A 84 5.00 -13.57 25.35
C ASP A 84 6.16 -13.31 26.34
N ALA A 85 6.59 -12.06 26.50
CA ALA A 85 7.59 -11.68 27.49
C ALA A 85 7.11 -11.91 28.92
N PHE A 86 5.86 -11.58 29.23
CA PHE A 86 5.25 -11.85 30.53
C PHE A 86 5.21 -13.35 30.83
N LEU A 87 4.80 -14.19 29.88
CA LEU A 87 4.78 -15.64 30.06
C LEU A 87 6.18 -16.20 30.32
N VAL A 88 7.18 -15.78 29.53
CA VAL A 88 8.56 -16.22 29.68
C VAL A 88 9.13 -15.86 31.06
N LYS A 89 8.78 -14.70 31.64
CA LYS A 89 9.19 -14.32 33.00
C LYS A 89 8.79 -15.35 34.06
N TYR A 90 7.69 -16.06 33.86
CA TYR A 90 7.16 -17.07 34.77
C TYR A 90 7.42 -18.51 34.31
N MET A 91 8.34 -18.69 33.37
CA MET A 91 8.74 -19.98 32.83
C MET A 91 10.25 -20.15 32.96
N SER A 92 10.69 -21.30 33.45
CA SER A 92 12.11 -21.67 33.45
C SER A 92 12.33 -22.93 32.63
N ALA A 93 13.12 -22.83 31.56
CA ALA A 93 13.40 -23.92 30.66
C ALA A 93 14.77 -24.53 30.97
N ALA A 94 14.80 -25.81 31.35
CA ALA A 94 16.01 -26.54 31.72
C ALA A 94 16.28 -27.73 30.78
N ALA A 95 17.51 -28.25 30.82
CA ALA A 95 17.80 -29.56 30.26
C ALA A 95 17.23 -30.66 31.19
N PRO A 96 16.73 -31.78 30.64
CA PRO A 96 16.18 -32.86 31.44
C PRO A 96 17.28 -33.47 32.30
N LYS A 97 17.05 -33.56 33.62
CA LYS A 97 17.99 -34.15 34.59
C LYS A 97 18.28 -35.63 34.32
N ARG A 98 17.37 -36.34 33.65
CA ARG A 98 17.51 -37.76 33.30
C ARG A 98 17.34 -37.93 31.79
N LEU A 99 18.37 -38.46 31.12
CA LEU A 99 18.27 -38.91 29.73
C LEU A 99 18.06 -40.42 29.69
N ARG A 100 17.17 -40.88 28.81
CA ARG A 100 17.09 -42.31 28.46
C ARG A 100 18.20 -42.62 27.45
N LYS A 101 18.84 -43.79 27.57
CA LYS A 101 19.86 -44.27 26.63
C LYS A 101 19.29 -44.23 25.20
N GLY A 102 20.01 -43.62 24.26
CA GLY A 102 19.58 -43.50 22.86
C GLY A 102 18.59 -42.38 22.53
N VAL A 103 18.11 -41.59 23.51
CA VAL A 103 17.25 -40.43 23.24
C VAL A 103 18.09 -39.16 23.19
N PRO A 104 18.05 -38.38 22.09
CA PRO A 104 18.84 -37.15 22.00
C PRO A 104 18.38 -36.11 23.03
N ALA A 105 19.33 -35.33 23.55
CA ALA A 105 19.17 -34.31 24.59
C ALA A 105 18.29 -33.10 24.18
N VAL A 106 17.48 -33.23 23.13
CA VAL A 106 16.68 -32.16 22.52
C VAL A 106 15.44 -31.83 23.35
N ARG A 107 14.99 -32.74 24.23
CA ARG A 107 13.84 -32.47 25.10
C ARG A 107 14.20 -31.36 26.10
N THR A 108 13.26 -30.45 26.33
CA THR A 108 13.41 -29.34 27.28
C THR A 108 12.33 -29.49 28.33
N THR A 109 12.73 -29.52 29.59
CA THR A 109 11.80 -29.50 30.74
C THR A 109 11.47 -28.05 31.05
N ILE A 110 10.20 -27.77 31.33
CA ILE A 110 9.71 -26.41 31.59
C ILE A 110 9.07 -26.39 32.97
N ASP A 111 9.62 -25.60 33.86
CA ASP A 111 9.03 -25.28 35.16
C ASP A 111 8.14 -24.05 35.00
N TYR A 112 6.90 -24.15 35.49
CA TYR A 112 5.92 -23.07 35.45
C TYR A 112 5.71 -22.50 36.85
N LEU A 113 5.72 -21.17 36.93
CA LEU A 113 5.55 -20.42 38.18
C LEU A 113 4.34 -19.50 38.07
N ILE A 114 3.59 -19.31 39.15
CA ILE A 114 2.53 -18.29 39.24
C ILE A 114 2.80 -17.43 40.47
N ARG A 115 2.70 -16.12 40.31
CA ARG A 115 2.88 -15.15 41.39
C ARG A 115 1.59 -14.99 42.17
N ARG A 116 1.65 -15.18 43.49
CA ARG A 116 0.57 -14.85 44.42
C ARG A 116 0.57 -13.36 44.77
N GLN A 117 -0.54 -12.87 45.32
CA GLN A 117 -0.69 -11.50 45.83
C GLN A 117 0.36 -11.16 46.90
N ASN A 118 0.71 -12.13 47.75
CA ASN A 118 1.77 -11.99 48.76
C ASN A 118 3.20 -11.91 48.17
N GLY A 119 3.35 -11.97 46.85
CA GLY A 119 4.63 -11.88 46.16
C GLY A 119 5.36 -13.22 45.98
N SER A 120 4.91 -14.30 46.62
CA SER A 120 5.52 -15.62 46.49
C SER A 120 5.27 -16.25 45.11
N LEU A 121 6.25 -17.03 44.63
CA LEU A 121 6.14 -17.77 43.37
C LEU A 121 5.81 -19.24 43.66
N VAL A 122 4.73 -19.72 43.07
CA VAL A 122 4.22 -21.08 43.26
C VAL A 122 4.52 -21.92 42.03
N LYS A 123 5.18 -23.07 42.24
CA LYS A 123 5.36 -24.05 41.17
C LYS A 123 4.06 -24.76 40.83
N VAL A 124 3.72 -24.78 39.55
CA VAL A 124 2.49 -25.37 39.04
C VAL A 124 2.78 -26.31 37.86
N CYS A 125 1.86 -27.24 37.60
CA CYS A 125 1.97 -28.10 36.44
C CYS A 125 1.64 -27.34 35.13
N ALA A 126 2.05 -27.91 34.00
CA ALA A 126 1.76 -27.33 32.68
C ALA A 126 0.25 -27.17 32.43
N LYS A 127 -0.57 -28.11 32.93
CA LYS A 127 -2.03 -28.12 32.75
C LYS A 127 -2.68 -26.92 33.45
N THR A 128 -2.31 -26.65 34.71
CA THR A 128 -2.83 -25.51 35.46
C THR A 128 -2.33 -24.19 34.88
N PHE A 129 -1.04 -24.09 34.55
CA PHE A 129 -0.51 -22.87 33.94
C PHE A 129 -1.22 -22.54 32.62
N ARG A 130 -1.47 -23.54 31.78
CA ARG A 130 -2.24 -23.39 30.54
C ARG A 130 -3.67 -22.92 30.79
N SER A 131 -4.35 -23.49 31.78
CA SER A 131 -5.73 -23.11 32.11
C SER A 131 -5.82 -21.72 32.73
N VAL A 132 -4.92 -21.38 33.66
CA VAL A 132 -4.87 -20.03 34.27
C VAL A 132 -4.50 -18.97 33.23
N ALA A 133 -3.46 -19.20 32.41
CA ALA A 133 -3.08 -18.25 31.38
C ALA A 133 -4.06 -18.23 30.18
N CYS A 134 -4.90 -19.26 30.01
CA CYS A 134 -5.72 -19.47 28.81
C CYS A 134 -4.90 -19.46 27.51
N VAL A 135 -3.72 -20.09 27.53
CA VAL A 135 -2.77 -20.13 26.41
C VAL A 135 -2.53 -21.57 25.92
N SER A 136 -2.42 -21.76 24.60
CA SER A 136 -2.11 -23.07 24.04
C SER A 136 -0.72 -23.58 24.42
N GLU A 137 -0.61 -24.88 24.66
CA GLU A 137 0.65 -25.54 25.01
C GLU A 137 1.75 -25.30 23.96
N ASN A 138 1.40 -25.34 22.66
CA ASN A 138 2.34 -25.07 21.58
C ASN A 138 2.94 -23.66 21.61
N ARG A 139 2.21 -22.66 22.16
CA ARG A 139 2.76 -21.30 22.37
C ARG A 139 3.82 -21.35 23.47
N LEU A 140 3.52 -21.96 24.62
CA LEU A 140 4.44 -22.08 25.74
C LEU A 140 5.71 -22.85 25.37
N GLN A 141 5.58 -24.04 24.78
CA GLN A 141 6.74 -24.86 24.39
C GLN A 141 7.66 -24.12 23.42
N ARG A 142 7.10 -23.40 22.45
CA ARG A 142 7.87 -22.60 21.49
C ARG A 142 8.60 -21.44 22.15
N LEU A 143 7.94 -20.73 23.07
CA LEU A 143 8.58 -19.63 23.82
C LEU A 143 9.74 -20.15 24.67
N ALA A 144 9.53 -21.25 25.40
CA ALA A 144 10.56 -21.88 26.22
C ALA A 144 11.78 -22.33 25.39
N ARG A 145 11.55 -23.01 24.26
CA ARG A 145 12.63 -23.46 23.37
C ARG A 145 13.40 -22.29 22.78
N TYR A 146 12.69 -21.24 22.32
CA TYR A 146 13.33 -20.05 21.76
C TYR A 146 14.17 -19.32 22.81
N HIS A 147 13.60 -19.07 23.98
CA HIS A 147 14.29 -18.38 25.07
C HIS A 147 15.53 -19.16 25.54
N LYS A 148 15.42 -20.49 25.67
CA LYS A 148 16.57 -21.36 26.01
C LYS A 148 17.67 -21.31 24.94
N ALA A 149 17.31 -21.24 23.66
CA ALA A 149 18.28 -21.28 22.57
C ALA A 149 18.92 -19.93 22.23
N GLN A 150 18.23 -18.82 22.47
CA GLN A 150 18.67 -17.47 22.03
C GLN A 150 18.87 -16.49 23.19
N GLY A 151 18.44 -16.81 24.41
CA GLY A 151 18.50 -15.92 25.57
C GLY A 151 17.65 -14.65 25.47
N GLN A 152 16.79 -14.57 24.45
CA GLN A 152 15.98 -13.38 24.14
C GLN A 152 14.51 -13.75 23.95
N PHE A 153 13.64 -12.75 24.06
CA PHE A 153 12.22 -12.91 23.75
C PHE A 153 12.00 -13.15 22.25
N MET A 154 11.00 -13.96 21.91
CA MET A 154 10.70 -14.28 20.52
C MET A 154 10.13 -13.06 19.79
N PRO A 155 10.78 -12.56 18.72
CA PRO A 155 10.24 -11.44 17.95
C PRO A 155 8.99 -11.88 17.16
N GLU A 156 8.06 -10.94 16.96
CA GLU A 156 6.90 -11.17 16.10
C GLU A 156 7.33 -11.07 14.62
N ARG A 157 7.43 -12.22 13.95
CA ARG A 157 7.77 -12.31 12.52
C ARG A 157 6.55 -12.45 11.61
N ARG A 158 5.33 -12.38 12.16
CA ARG A 158 4.10 -12.49 11.36
C ARG A 158 3.79 -11.18 10.64
N GLY A 159 3.62 -11.26 9.33
CA GLY A 159 3.33 -10.08 8.51
C GLY A 159 4.61 -9.32 8.13
N GLY A 160 4.45 -8.05 7.80
CA GLY A 160 5.54 -7.20 7.30
C GLY A 160 5.46 -6.93 5.80
N SER A 161 6.11 -5.83 5.42
CA SER A 161 6.37 -5.48 4.02
C SER A 161 7.33 -6.50 3.42
N ARG A 162 6.96 -7.10 2.28
CA ARG A 162 7.87 -7.90 1.45
C ARG A 162 8.59 -7.05 0.40
N ILE A 163 8.53 -5.72 0.53
CA ILE A 163 9.16 -4.80 -0.41
C ILE A 163 10.66 -4.90 -0.20
N LYS A 164 11.37 -5.26 -1.26
CA LYS A 164 12.83 -5.36 -1.24
C LYS A 164 13.44 -3.96 -1.35
N CYS A 165 14.68 -3.76 -0.89
CA CYS A 165 15.35 -2.46 -0.98
C CYS A 165 15.42 -1.94 -2.44
N TRP A 166 15.76 -2.81 -3.39
CA TRP A 166 15.79 -2.45 -4.81
C TRP A 166 14.40 -2.10 -5.39
N ASP A 167 13.30 -2.61 -4.80
CA ASP A 167 11.97 -2.24 -5.26
C ASP A 167 11.66 -0.77 -4.97
N LEU A 168 12.22 -0.23 -3.88
CA LEU A 168 12.11 1.18 -3.51
C LEU A 168 12.92 2.05 -4.47
N GLU A 169 14.17 1.65 -4.75
CA GLU A 169 15.05 2.31 -5.73
C GLU A 169 14.40 2.42 -7.11
N VAL A 170 13.90 1.30 -7.62
CA VAL A 170 13.21 1.25 -8.92
C VAL A 170 11.97 2.14 -8.91
N THR A 171 11.21 2.14 -7.81
CA THR A 171 10.01 2.98 -7.68
C THR A 171 10.37 4.46 -7.71
N GLU A 172 11.44 4.86 -7.04
CA GLU A 172 11.89 6.24 -7.00
C GLU A 172 12.43 6.70 -8.35
N SER A 173 13.16 5.85 -9.06
CA SER A 173 13.59 6.16 -10.43
C SER A 173 12.45 6.28 -11.42
N ILE A 174 11.37 5.50 -11.28
CA ILE A 174 10.19 5.66 -12.12
C ILE A 174 9.55 7.03 -11.85
N LYS A 175 9.45 7.44 -10.58
CA LYS A 175 8.92 8.76 -10.24
C LYS A 175 9.79 9.87 -10.81
N SER A 176 11.11 9.83 -10.60
CA SER A 176 12.01 10.86 -11.13
C SER A 176 11.96 10.92 -12.66
N TRP A 177 11.89 9.76 -13.32
CA TRP A 177 11.74 9.70 -14.77
C TRP A 177 10.45 10.36 -15.27
N ILE A 178 9.31 10.06 -14.63
CA ILE A 178 8.02 10.67 -14.99
C ILE A 178 8.03 12.17 -14.68
N SER A 179 8.67 12.59 -13.58
CA SER A 179 8.78 14.00 -13.20
C SER A 179 9.56 14.85 -14.20
N ASN A 180 10.49 14.25 -14.94
CA ASN A 180 11.27 14.93 -15.98
C ASN A 180 10.46 15.28 -17.23
N TYR A 181 9.25 14.72 -17.40
CA TYR A 181 8.43 15.05 -18.56
C TYR A 181 7.79 16.43 -18.42
N LYS A 182 8.00 17.23 -19.45
CA LYS A 182 7.33 18.51 -19.67
C LYS A 182 5.82 18.32 -19.80
N CYS A 183 5.05 19.01 -18.95
CA CYS A 183 3.59 18.93 -18.93
C CYS A 183 2.97 20.30 -19.24
N ARG A 184 1.77 20.31 -19.83
CA ARG A 184 0.95 21.53 -19.96
C ARG A 184 -0.13 21.56 -18.89
N GLU A 185 -0.32 22.72 -18.27
CA GLU A 185 -1.43 22.92 -17.33
C GLU A 185 -2.77 23.02 -18.07
N SER A 186 -3.86 22.69 -17.38
CA SER A 186 -5.19 22.90 -17.93
C SER A 186 -5.49 24.40 -18.03
N HIS A 187 -5.42 24.95 -19.25
CA HIS A 187 -5.60 26.39 -19.52
C HIS A 187 -7.05 26.90 -19.37
N TYR A 188 -8.05 26.00 -19.27
CA TYR A 188 -9.46 26.39 -19.32
C TYR A 188 -10.14 26.41 -17.94
N GLY A 189 -10.80 27.52 -17.64
CA GLY A 189 -11.37 27.87 -16.35
C GLY A 189 -12.80 27.38 -16.08
N ARG A 190 -12.97 26.81 -14.89
CA ARG A 190 -13.97 27.15 -13.86
C ARG A 190 -13.60 26.28 -12.66
N SER A 191 -12.97 26.89 -11.65
CA SER A 191 -12.07 26.27 -10.67
C SER A 191 -10.79 25.70 -11.30
N LYS A 192 -9.61 26.05 -10.76
CA LYS A 192 -8.31 25.58 -11.28
C LYS A 192 -8.25 24.05 -11.16
N SER A 193 -8.44 23.34 -12.28
CA SER A 193 -8.21 21.89 -12.30
C SER A 193 -6.74 21.62 -12.01
N VAL A 194 -6.47 20.72 -11.07
CA VAL A 194 -5.12 20.36 -10.61
C VAL A 194 -4.47 19.32 -11.55
N ARG A 195 -4.99 19.17 -12.77
CA ARG A 195 -4.57 18.13 -13.73
C ARG A 195 -3.70 18.71 -14.82
N SER A 196 -2.53 18.11 -15.05
CA SER A 196 -1.64 18.46 -16.15
C SER A 196 -1.68 17.41 -17.26
N TYR A 197 -1.31 17.82 -18.46
CA TYR A 197 -1.41 17.02 -19.67
C TYR A 197 -0.05 16.87 -20.36
N LEU A 198 0.30 15.63 -20.66
CA LEU A 198 1.43 15.26 -21.49
C LEU A 198 1.09 15.45 -22.98
N PRO A 199 2.08 15.71 -23.85
CA PRO A 199 1.93 15.71 -25.29
C PRO A 199 1.14 14.48 -25.82
N PRO A 200 0.29 14.65 -26.85
CA PRO A 200 -0.55 13.57 -27.38
C PRO A 200 0.24 12.44 -28.05
N GLU A 201 1.47 12.71 -28.48
CA GLU A 201 2.39 11.73 -29.10
C GLU A 201 3.04 10.79 -28.08
N LEU A 202 3.00 11.16 -26.80
CA LEU A 202 3.49 10.33 -25.72
C LEU A 202 2.38 9.38 -25.29
N SER A 203 2.75 8.13 -25.08
CA SER A 203 1.90 7.13 -24.46
C SER A 203 2.64 6.52 -23.29
N LEU A 204 1.89 6.00 -22.32
CA LEU A 204 2.47 5.34 -21.16
C LEU A 204 3.39 4.17 -21.58
N ASN A 205 2.99 3.42 -22.61
CA ASN A 205 3.82 2.33 -23.15
C ASN A 205 5.14 2.85 -23.73
N ARG A 206 5.13 4.01 -24.41
CA ARG A 206 6.33 4.66 -24.95
C ARG A 206 7.24 5.12 -23.80
N MET A 207 6.70 5.88 -22.85
CA MET A 207 7.46 6.34 -21.67
C MET A 207 8.13 5.21 -20.89
N TRP A 208 7.44 4.07 -20.75
CA TRP A 208 8.00 2.88 -20.12
C TRP A 208 9.11 2.23 -20.94
N ARG A 209 8.97 2.17 -22.28
CA ARG A 209 10.03 1.65 -23.17
C ARG A 209 11.28 2.52 -23.08
N ASP A 210 11.11 3.83 -23.12
CA ASP A 210 12.21 4.79 -23.05
C ASP A 210 12.93 4.70 -21.69
N TRP A 211 12.18 4.64 -20.59
CA TRP A 211 12.74 4.40 -19.24
C TRP A 211 13.49 3.07 -19.14
N LYS A 212 12.91 2.01 -19.72
CA LYS A 212 13.51 0.66 -19.70
C LYS A 212 14.81 0.63 -20.51
N ALA A 213 14.86 1.31 -21.65
CA ALA A 213 16.07 1.46 -22.46
C ALA A 213 17.15 2.23 -21.70
N TYR A 214 16.80 3.38 -21.09
CA TYR A 214 17.70 4.15 -20.23
C TYR A 214 18.27 3.32 -19.07
N ARG A 215 17.46 2.46 -18.45
CA ARG A 215 17.94 1.55 -17.40
C ARG A 215 18.82 0.43 -17.92
N ALA A 216 18.56 -0.08 -19.13
CA ALA A 216 19.38 -1.10 -19.75
C ALA A 216 20.78 -0.57 -20.07
N GLU A 217 20.89 0.65 -20.58
CA GLU A 217 22.17 1.34 -20.84
C GLU A 217 23.03 1.49 -19.58
N LYS A 218 22.38 1.72 -18.42
CA LYS A 218 23.06 1.84 -17.11
C LYS A 218 23.26 0.51 -16.38
N GLU A 219 22.95 -0.63 -17.01
CA GLU A 219 22.97 -1.97 -16.41
C GLU A 219 22.13 -2.09 -15.11
N GLN A 220 21.06 -1.30 -15.01
CA GLN A 220 20.19 -1.25 -13.84
C GLN A 220 18.96 -2.14 -13.98
N ARG A 221 18.43 -2.59 -12.84
CA ARG A 221 17.18 -3.35 -12.81
C ARG A 221 16.01 -2.51 -13.31
N SER A 222 15.24 -3.09 -14.23
CA SER A 222 14.01 -2.52 -14.76
C SER A 222 12.77 -3.10 -14.09
N ALA A 223 11.61 -2.51 -14.36
CA ALA A 223 10.31 -2.93 -13.86
C ALA A 223 9.37 -3.35 -15.00
N SER A 224 8.38 -4.17 -14.65
CA SER A 224 7.27 -4.48 -15.55
C SER A 224 6.42 -3.24 -15.84
N ILE A 225 5.78 -3.24 -17.02
CA ILE A 225 4.87 -2.17 -17.42
C ILE A 225 3.72 -1.98 -16.43
N SER A 226 3.25 -3.04 -15.77
CA SER A 226 2.20 -2.98 -14.76
C SER A 226 2.63 -2.19 -13.52
N LYS A 227 3.89 -2.35 -13.07
CA LYS A 227 4.44 -1.56 -11.96
C LYS A 227 4.56 -0.09 -12.35
N PHE A 228 5.07 0.18 -13.55
CA PHE A 228 5.17 1.53 -14.11
C PHE A 228 3.79 2.21 -14.21
N LYS A 229 2.79 1.54 -14.80
CA LYS A 229 1.38 1.99 -14.85
C LYS A 229 0.83 2.28 -13.46
N GLY A 230 1.03 1.37 -12.52
CA GLY A 230 0.57 1.51 -11.15
C GLY A 230 1.14 2.75 -10.46
N ILE A 231 2.42 3.05 -10.67
CA ILE A 231 3.08 4.25 -10.14
C ILE A 231 2.53 5.49 -10.85
N PHE A 232 2.45 5.48 -12.18
CA PHE A 232 1.91 6.60 -12.96
C PHE A 232 0.53 7.04 -12.45
N TYR A 233 -0.44 6.13 -12.39
CA TYR A 233 -1.81 6.49 -12.00
C TYR A 233 -2.01 6.77 -10.50
N LYS A 234 -1.16 6.22 -9.62
CA LYS A 234 -1.25 6.47 -8.17
C LYS A 234 -0.53 7.73 -7.73
N ASN A 235 0.58 8.05 -8.39
CA ASN A 235 1.49 9.11 -7.97
C ASN A 235 1.39 10.37 -8.83
N PHE A 236 0.77 10.32 -10.00
CA PHE A 236 0.70 11.48 -10.90
C PHE A 236 -0.73 11.73 -11.37
N ASN A 237 -1.17 12.99 -11.31
CA ASN A 237 -2.45 13.42 -11.89
C ASN A 237 -2.25 13.90 -13.34
N LEU A 238 -1.73 13.02 -14.20
CA LEU A 238 -1.39 13.34 -15.59
C LEU A 238 -2.39 12.73 -16.58
N GLY A 239 -2.75 13.50 -17.60
CA GLY A 239 -3.47 13.04 -18.80
C GLY A 239 -2.59 13.04 -20.04
N PHE A 240 -3.06 12.43 -21.13
CA PHE A 240 -2.42 12.48 -22.44
C PHE A 240 -3.24 13.35 -23.38
N GLY A 241 -2.57 14.24 -24.13
CA GLY A 241 -3.21 15.25 -24.98
C GLY A 241 -3.91 16.33 -24.18
N ASN A 242 -4.20 17.47 -24.81
CA ASN A 242 -5.07 18.47 -24.20
C ASN A 242 -6.55 18.15 -24.50
N PRO A 243 -7.47 18.56 -23.62
CA PRO A 243 -8.87 18.68 -24.02
C PRO A 243 -8.92 19.56 -25.26
N ARG A 244 -9.56 19.07 -26.34
CA ARG A 244 -9.75 19.90 -27.53
C ARG A 244 -10.67 21.05 -27.16
N THR A 245 -10.13 22.25 -27.19
CA THR A 245 -10.86 23.48 -26.93
C THR A 245 -10.98 24.27 -28.23
N ASP A 246 -12.07 25.03 -28.37
CA ASP A 246 -12.44 25.77 -29.59
C ASP A 246 -12.61 24.92 -30.84
N VAL A 247 -13.16 23.71 -30.69
CA VAL A 247 -13.62 22.96 -31.86
C VAL A 247 -15.05 23.38 -32.18
N CYS A 248 -15.25 23.91 -33.38
CA CYS A 248 -16.58 24.21 -33.88
C CYS A 248 -17.48 22.96 -33.76
N SER A 249 -18.61 23.09 -33.06
CA SER A 249 -19.59 22.01 -32.89
C SER A 249 -20.06 21.45 -34.23
N PHE A 250 -20.29 22.33 -35.22
CA PHE A 250 -20.63 21.96 -36.59
C PHE A 250 -19.57 21.02 -37.21
N CYS A 251 -18.28 21.37 -37.07
CA CYS A 251 -17.18 20.55 -37.58
C CYS A 251 -17.11 19.17 -36.91
N GLN A 252 -17.33 19.09 -35.59
CA GLN A 252 -17.31 17.82 -34.88
C GLN A 252 -18.48 16.91 -35.29
N THR A 253 -19.68 17.47 -35.38
CA THR A 253 -20.88 16.73 -35.78
C THR A 253 -20.74 16.18 -37.20
N HIS A 254 -20.33 17.01 -38.17
CA HIS A 254 -20.17 16.56 -39.55
C HIS A 254 -19.02 15.56 -39.73
N ALA A 255 -17.88 15.76 -39.05
CA ALA A 255 -16.79 14.78 -39.08
C ALA A 255 -17.20 13.42 -38.50
N SER A 256 -18.10 13.40 -37.52
CA SER A 256 -18.62 12.16 -36.94
C SER A 256 -19.63 11.50 -37.88
N ALA A 257 -20.55 12.28 -38.46
CA ALA A 257 -21.52 11.81 -39.44
C ALA A 257 -20.85 11.20 -40.70
N ILE A 258 -19.80 11.85 -41.23
CA ILE A 258 -19.04 11.34 -42.39
C ILE A 258 -18.37 9.98 -42.12
N ARG A 259 -17.92 9.73 -40.88
CA ARG A 259 -17.31 8.45 -40.50
C ARG A 259 -18.34 7.34 -40.34
N ALA A 260 -19.55 7.68 -39.89
CA ALA A 260 -20.63 6.73 -39.63
C ALA A 260 -21.45 6.41 -40.90
N GLU A 261 -21.52 7.32 -41.85
CA GLU A 261 -22.35 7.17 -43.06
C GLU A 261 -21.73 6.20 -44.07
N SER A 262 -22.54 5.24 -44.52
CA SER A 262 -22.17 4.21 -45.51
C SER A 262 -22.61 4.58 -46.93
N ASP A 263 -23.68 5.35 -47.08
CA ASP A 263 -24.18 5.81 -48.38
C ASP A 263 -23.25 6.86 -48.99
N ALA A 264 -22.72 6.55 -50.18
CA ALA A 264 -21.74 7.39 -50.88
C ALA A 264 -22.28 8.79 -51.21
N LEU A 265 -23.56 8.92 -51.57
CA LEU A 265 -24.14 10.21 -51.98
C LEU A 265 -24.33 11.14 -50.77
N LYS A 266 -24.85 10.62 -49.66
CA LYS A 266 -25.01 11.39 -48.41
C LYS A 266 -23.67 11.76 -47.82
N LYS A 267 -22.70 10.85 -47.88
CA LYS A 267 -21.32 11.11 -47.45
C LYS A 267 -20.67 12.25 -48.25
N GLN A 268 -20.85 12.29 -49.57
CA GLN A 268 -20.34 13.39 -50.40
C GLN A 268 -21.01 14.73 -50.06
N ARG A 269 -22.32 14.75 -49.78
CA ARG A 269 -23.03 15.96 -49.32
C ARG A 269 -22.44 16.50 -48.01
N LEU A 270 -22.31 15.65 -47.00
CA LEU A 270 -21.73 16.02 -45.70
C LEU A 270 -20.27 16.53 -45.82
N ILE A 271 -19.47 15.93 -46.70
CA ILE A 271 -18.11 16.39 -46.99
C ILE A 271 -18.13 17.80 -47.62
N THR A 272 -19.07 18.03 -48.55
CA THR A 272 -19.22 19.31 -49.25
C THR A 272 -19.64 20.42 -48.29
N GLU A 273 -20.62 20.15 -47.42
CA GLU A 273 -21.07 21.08 -46.38
C GLU A 273 -19.96 21.44 -45.40
N LEU A 274 -19.19 20.45 -44.95
CA LEU A 274 -18.03 20.67 -44.09
C LEU A 274 -16.95 21.51 -44.79
N ARG A 275 -16.75 21.31 -46.10
CA ARG A 275 -15.80 22.09 -46.91
C ARG A 275 -16.24 23.55 -47.03
N VAL A 276 -17.51 23.80 -47.36
CA VAL A 276 -18.08 25.16 -47.44
C VAL A 276 -17.95 25.88 -46.10
N HIS A 277 -18.27 25.21 -45.00
CA HIS A 277 -18.12 25.76 -43.65
C HIS A 277 -16.68 26.20 -43.36
N LYS A 278 -15.68 25.36 -43.68
CA LYS A 278 -14.25 25.70 -43.50
C LYS A 278 -13.81 26.88 -44.37
N ILE A 279 -14.30 26.96 -45.61
CA ILE A 279 -14.00 28.09 -46.52
C ILE A 279 -14.58 29.39 -45.96
N ARG A 280 -15.84 29.37 -45.50
CA ARG A 280 -16.50 30.55 -44.87
C ARG A 280 -15.76 31.01 -43.63
N ALA A 281 -15.39 30.08 -42.75
CA ALA A 281 -14.60 30.40 -41.55
C ALA A 281 -13.25 31.02 -41.90
N LYS A 282 -12.52 30.47 -42.89
CA LYS A 282 -11.25 31.03 -43.35
C LYS A 282 -11.42 32.46 -43.89
N ARG A 283 -12.48 32.70 -44.69
CA ARG A 283 -12.78 34.04 -45.22
C ARG A 283 -13.13 35.01 -44.09
N PHE A 284 -13.93 34.60 -43.12
CA PHE A 284 -14.25 35.40 -41.93
C PHE A 284 -12.99 35.81 -41.18
N HIS A 285 -12.08 34.86 -40.88
CA HIS A 285 -10.82 35.18 -40.21
C HIS A 285 -9.91 36.10 -41.03
N GLN A 286 -9.87 35.96 -42.36
CA GLN A 286 -9.14 36.88 -43.24
C GLN A 286 -9.71 38.30 -43.16
N LEU A 287 -11.03 38.45 -43.17
CA LEU A 287 -11.70 39.76 -43.04
C LEU A 287 -11.45 40.38 -41.66
N MET A 288 -11.45 39.58 -40.60
CA MET A 288 -11.12 40.06 -39.24
C MET A 288 -9.65 40.46 -39.09
N ALA A 289 -8.75 39.87 -39.87
CA ALA A 289 -7.31 40.17 -39.83
C ALA A 289 -6.95 41.45 -40.58
N THR A 290 -7.68 41.80 -41.64
CA THR A 290 -7.50 43.08 -42.34
C THR A 290 -8.06 44.21 -41.47
N ARG A 291 -7.19 44.88 -40.70
CA ARG A 291 -7.56 46.10 -39.98
C ARG A 291 -7.85 47.21 -41.00
N THR A 292 -9.11 47.52 -41.26
CA THR A 292 -9.49 48.87 -41.69
C THR A 292 -9.62 49.73 -40.43
N PRO A 293 -8.68 50.64 -40.12
CA PRO A 293 -8.87 51.58 -39.03
C PRO A 293 -10.10 52.44 -39.33
N GLY A 294 -11.11 52.38 -38.47
CA GLY A 294 -12.22 53.34 -38.46
C GLY A 294 -13.63 52.84 -38.84
N VAL A 295 -13.85 51.54 -39.05
CA VAL A 295 -15.22 51.02 -39.21
C VAL A 295 -15.51 50.00 -38.11
N LEU A 296 -16.28 50.44 -37.11
CA LEU A 296 -16.87 49.58 -36.09
C LEU A 296 -18.06 48.84 -36.72
N PHE A 297 -17.99 47.52 -36.77
CA PHE A 297 -19.16 46.65 -36.80
C PHE A 297 -19.28 45.95 -35.45
#